data_AF-A0A962THB0-F1
#
_entry.id   AF-A0A962THB0-F1
#
_cell.length_a   1.000
_cell.length_b   1.000
_cell.length_c   1.000
_cell.angle_alpha   90.00
_cell.angle_beta   90.00
_cell.angle_gamma   90.00
#
_symmetry.space_group_name_H-M   'P 1'
#
loop_
_entity.id
_entity.type
_entity.pdbx_description
1 polymer ?
#
loop_
_entity_poly.entity_id
_entity_poly.type
_entity_poly.pdbx_seq_one_letter_code
_entity_poly.pdbx_strand_id
1 'polypeptide(L)'
;MVIPFFEYADYNFVAKTKFGGRIAGNNLDIIQRYIYYFGVWEQNLSCFLNERLKEGDAFIDIGANIGYFTLQAAKLVGPSGKVIAIEVSPTIFKKLIANLQRNRVTNVETYNRSLA
;
A
#
# COMPACT_ATOMS: atom_id res chain seq x y z
N MET A 1 -28.18 -13.59 25.44
CA MET A 1 -27.06 -12.68 25.15
C MET A 1 -26.85 -12.74 23.65
N VAL A 2 -27.19 -11.68 22.91
CA VAL A 2 -26.97 -11.65 21.45
C VAL A 2 -25.54 -11.22 21.24
N ILE A 3 -24.68 -12.15 20.83
CA ILE A 3 -23.33 -11.81 20.42
C ILE A 3 -23.46 -11.07 19.07
N PRO A 4 -22.94 -9.83 18.93
CA PRO A 4 -23.06 -9.09 17.68
C PRO A 4 -22.42 -9.90 16.54
N PHE A 5 -23.10 -9.99 15.39
CA PHE A 5 -22.59 -10.64 14.17
C PHE A 5 -21.15 -10.22 13.82
N PHE A 6 -20.75 -9.00 14.21
CA PHE A 6 -19.44 -8.43 13.98
C PHE A 6 -18.28 -9.09 14.77
N GLU A 7 -18.55 -9.90 15.80
CA GLU A 7 -17.47 -10.50 16.61
C GLU A 7 -16.80 -11.71 15.95
N TYR A 8 -17.41 -12.32 14.91
CA TYR A 8 -16.89 -13.55 14.30
C TYR A 8 -16.46 -13.42 12.83
N ALA A 9 -16.64 -12.27 12.20
CA ALA A 9 -16.27 -12.11 10.80
C ALA A 9 -14.75 -11.89 10.65
N ASP A 10 -14.11 -12.63 9.75
CA ASP A 10 -12.75 -12.31 9.32
C ASP A 10 -12.80 -11.08 8.41
N TYR A 11 -12.23 -9.98 8.91
CA TYR A 11 -12.15 -8.72 8.18
C TYR A 11 -10.89 -8.61 7.32
N ASN A 12 -10.00 -9.58 7.37
CA ASN A 12 -8.78 -9.56 6.57
C ASN A 12 -9.09 -9.95 5.13
N PHE A 13 -8.39 -9.33 4.19
CA PHE A 13 -8.55 -9.62 2.78
C PHE A 13 -7.21 -9.60 2.06
N VAL A 14 -7.20 -10.16 0.85
CA VAL A 14 -6.16 -9.92 -0.15
C VAL A 14 -6.84 -9.49 -1.44
N ALA A 15 -6.61 -8.26 -1.87
CA ALA A 15 -7.22 -7.69 -3.08
C ALA A 15 -6.17 -7.43 -4.15
N LYS A 16 -6.60 -7.49 -5.42
CA LYS A 16 -5.80 -7.05 -6.56
C LYS A 16 -6.14 -5.60 -6.86
N THR A 17 -5.14 -4.73 -6.92
CA THR A 17 -5.31 -3.31 -7.24
C THR A 17 -5.51 -3.12 -8.75
N LYS A 18 -6.01 -1.94 -9.16
CA LYS A 18 -6.14 -1.56 -10.58
C LYS A 18 -4.80 -1.62 -11.34
N PHE A 19 -3.69 -1.31 -10.66
CA PHE A 19 -2.35 -1.43 -11.24
C PHE A 19 -1.78 -2.86 -11.16
N GLY A 20 -2.53 -3.84 -10.67
CA GLY A 20 -2.18 -5.26 -10.67
C GLY A 20 -1.39 -5.75 -9.45
N GLY A 21 -1.09 -4.86 -8.49
CA GLY A 21 -0.48 -5.26 -7.22
C GLY A 21 -1.45 -6.04 -6.33
N ARG A 22 -0.93 -6.85 -5.41
CA ARG A 22 -1.71 -7.62 -4.44
C ARG A 22 -1.50 -7.06 -3.05
N ILE A 23 -2.56 -6.59 -2.41
CA ILE A 23 -2.49 -5.96 -1.09
C ILE A 23 -3.32 -6.77 -0.10
N ALA A 24 -2.69 -7.17 1.00
CA ALA A 24 -3.37 -7.67 2.18
C ALA A 24 -3.71 -6.52 3.12
N GLY A 25 -4.93 -6.52 3.65
CA GLY A 25 -5.44 -5.46 4.52
C GLY A 25 -6.58 -5.94 5.40
N ASN A 26 -7.20 -5.00 6.11
CA ASN A 26 -8.32 -5.22 7.01
C ASN A 26 -9.47 -4.27 6.66
N ASN A 27 -10.65 -4.82 6.44
CA ASN A 27 -11.84 -4.10 5.97
C ASN A 27 -12.47 -3.17 7.03
N LEU A 28 -11.97 -3.14 8.27
CA LEU A 28 -12.40 -2.16 9.28
C LEU A 28 -11.73 -0.79 9.09
N ASP A 29 -10.55 -0.76 8.46
CA ASP A 29 -9.87 0.49 8.11
C ASP A 29 -10.47 1.06 6.82
N ILE A 30 -10.81 2.35 6.84
CA ILE A 30 -11.49 3.01 5.71
C ILE A 30 -10.65 2.99 4.43
N ILE A 31 -9.35 3.25 4.52
CA ILE A 31 -8.45 3.28 3.35
C ILE A 31 -8.38 1.89 2.74
N GLN A 32 -8.16 0.89 3.59
CA GLN A 32 -8.01 -0.50 3.16
C GLN A 32 -9.32 -1.06 2.61
N ARG A 33 -10.47 -0.64 3.16
CA ARG A 33 -11.81 -0.95 2.65
C ARG A 33 -12.02 -0.44 1.22
N TYR A 34 -11.59 0.78 0.90
CA TYR A 34 -11.69 1.30 -0.47
C TYR A 34 -10.82 0.49 -1.43
N ILE A 35 -9.60 0.10 -1.01
CA ILE A 35 -8.74 -0.79 -1.80
C ILE A 35 -9.42 -2.15 -2.01
N TYR A 36 -10.07 -2.70 -0.99
CA TYR A 36 -10.79 -3.97 -1.09
C TYR A 36 -11.93 -3.93 -2.11
N TYR A 37 -12.81 -2.92 -2.02
CA TYR A 37 -13.98 -2.84 -2.90
C TYR A 37 -13.66 -2.37 -4.31
N PHE A 38 -12.74 -1.42 -4.47
CA PHE A 38 -12.53 -0.72 -5.74
C PHE A 38 -11.17 -0.99 -6.38
N GLY A 39 -10.26 -1.67 -5.67
CA GLY A 39 -8.89 -1.90 -6.11
C GLY A 39 -8.07 -0.62 -6.22
N VAL A 40 -8.56 0.51 -5.69
CA VAL A 40 -7.93 1.84 -5.82
C VAL A 40 -8.14 2.64 -4.53
N TRP A 41 -7.10 3.35 -4.11
CA TRP A 41 -7.17 4.40 -3.10
C TRP A 41 -6.84 5.73 -3.78
N GLU A 42 -7.63 6.78 -3.50
CA GLU A 42 -7.55 8.10 -4.13
C GLU A 42 -7.28 8.07 -5.64
N GLN A 43 -8.33 7.80 -6.42
CA GLN A 43 -8.21 7.58 -7.86
C GLN A 43 -7.49 8.72 -8.60
N ASN A 44 -7.74 9.98 -8.24
CA ASN A 44 -7.10 11.12 -8.89
C ASN A 44 -5.58 11.14 -8.65
N LEU A 45 -5.14 10.86 -7.42
CA LEU A 45 -3.71 10.77 -7.11
C LEU A 45 -3.06 9.56 -7.78
N SER A 46 -3.74 8.40 -7.79
CA SER A 46 -3.29 7.24 -8.57
C SER A 46 -3.12 7.56 -10.06
N CYS A 47 -4.06 8.28 -10.69
CA CYS A 47 -3.94 8.72 -12.07
C CYS A 47 -2.77 9.69 -12.26
N PHE A 48 -2.64 10.68 -11.38
CA PHE A 48 -1.53 11.63 -11.41
C PHE A 48 -0.17 10.93 -11.38
N LEU A 49 0.02 9.93 -10.51
CA LEU A 49 1.26 9.16 -10.46
C LEU A 49 1.51 8.39 -11.78
N ASN A 50 0.48 7.76 -12.36
CA ASN A 50 0.62 7.06 -13.64
C ASN A 50 1.04 8.00 -14.79
N GLU A 51 0.57 9.25 -14.77
CA GLU A 51 0.90 10.25 -15.80
C GLU A 51 2.31 10.83 -15.61
N ARG A 52 2.77 10.98 -14.36
CA ARG A 52 3.97 11.75 -14.02
C ARG A 52 5.20 10.91 -13.73
N LEU A 53 5.08 9.79 -13.01
CA LEU A 53 6.23 8.93 -12.75
C LEU A 53 6.66 8.19 -14.02
N LYS A 54 7.97 8.15 -14.25
CA LYS A 54 8.63 7.47 -15.36
C LYS A 54 9.66 6.48 -14.85
N GLU A 55 10.04 5.56 -15.73
CA GLU A 55 11.11 4.61 -15.45
C GLU A 55 12.40 5.34 -15.07
N GLY A 56 13.04 4.90 -13.99
CA GLY A 56 14.24 5.52 -13.43
C GLY A 56 13.98 6.64 -12.40
N ASP A 57 12.74 7.09 -12.21
CA ASP A 57 12.44 8.15 -11.25
C ASP A 57 12.65 7.71 -9.79
N ALA A 58 12.78 8.71 -8.91
CA ALA A 58 12.73 8.54 -7.47
C ALA A 58 11.38 8.98 -6.90
N PHE A 59 10.81 8.22 -5.96
CA PHE A 59 9.56 8.56 -5.28
C PHE A 59 9.67 8.37 -3.76
N ILE A 60 9.10 9.29 -2.98
CA ILE A 60 9.06 9.20 -1.52
C ILE A 60 7.61 9.13 -1.07
N ASP A 61 7.23 8.05 -0.39
CA ASP A 61 5.92 7.78 0.18
C ASP A 61 5.96 8.03 1.69
N ILE A 62 5.45 9.18 2.14
CA ILE A 62 5.41 9.58 3.56
C ILE A 62 4.04 9.22 4.12
N GLY A 63 4.01 8.36 5.15
CA GLY A 63 2.76 7.76 5.61
C GLY A 63 2.33 6.61 4.71
N ALA A 64 3.28 5.75 4.34
CA ALA A 64 3.11 4.68 3.36
C ALA A 64 1.99 3.67 3.70
N ASN A 65 1.50 3.66 4.94
CA ASN A 65 0.43 2.79 5.41
C ASN A 65 0.76 1.33 5.06
N ILE A 66 -0.18 0.55 4.50
CA ILE A 66 0.04 -0.82 4.04
C ILE A 66 0.68 -0.93 2.65
N GLY A 67 1.15 0.20 2.07
CA GLY A 67 1.99 0.23 0.87
C GLY A 67 1.27 0.41 -0.46
N TYR A 68 0.06 0.99 -0.49
CA TYR A 68 -0.68 1.16 -1.75
C TYR A 68 0.08 2.02 -2.77
N PHE A 69 0.46 3.24 -2.40
CA PHE A 69 1.20 4.13 -3.30
C PHE A 69 2.64 3.69 -3.49
N THR A 70 3.28 3.17 -2.43
CA THR A 70 4.61 2.55 -2.53
C THR A 70 4.65 1.48 -3.63
N LEU A 71 3.68 0.56 -3.67
CA LEU A 71 3.62 -0.50 -4.69
C LEU A 71 3.31 0.06 -6.09
N GLN A 72 2.42 1.07 -6.17
CA GLN A 72 2.11 1.72 -7.44
C GLN A 72 3.36 2.40 -8.02
N ALA A 73 4.04 3.21 -7.21
CA ALA A 73 5.26 3.92 -7.59
C ALA A 73 6.38 2.94 -7.95
N ALA A 74 6.61 1.90 -7.14
CA ALA A 74 7.64 0.90 -7.39
C ALA A 74 7.48 0.21 -8.75
N LYS A 75 6.22 -0.04 -9.16
CA LYS A 75 5.92 -0.57 -10.49
C LYS A 75 6.18 0.47 -11.60
N LEU A 76 5.79 1.72 -11.38
CA LEU A 76 5.89 2.79 -12.38
C LEU A 76 7.35 3.19 -12.66
N VAL A 77 8.17 3.32 -11.61
CA VAL A 77 9.58 3.73 -11.76
C VAL A 77 10.49 2.59 -12.23
N GLY A 78 9.99 1.36 -12.25
CA GLY A 78 10.73 0.21 -12.76
C GLY A 78 11.98 -0.14 -11.91
N PRO A 79 12.74 -1.16 -12.32
CA PRO A 79 13.87 -1.67 -11.54
C PRO A 79 15.06 -0.70 -11.47
N SER A 80 15.14 0.28 -12.38
CA SER A 80 16.16 1.33 -12.40
C SER A 80 15.80 2.52 -11.50
N GLY A 81 14.52 2.69 -11.16
CA GLY A 81 14.06 3.73 -10.25
C GLY A 81 14.16 3.32 -8.78
N LYS A 82 13.81 4.25 -7.89
CA LYS A 82 13.92 4.05 -6.44
C LYS A 82 12.72 4.60 -5.69
N VAL A 83 12.19 3.82 -4.75
CA VAL A 83 11.11 4.26 -3.86
C VAL A 83 11.58 4.24 -2.41
N ILE A 84 11.28 5.30 -1.67
CA ILE A 84 11.48 5.37 -0.22
C ILE A 84 10.10 5.40 0.44
N ALA A 85 9.80 4.41 1.29
CA ALA A 85 8.53 4.34 2.02
C ALA A 85 8.76 4.53 3.52
N ILE A 86 8.03 5.48 4.11
CA ILE A 86 8.15 5.84 5.51
C ILE A 86 6.79 5.64 6.18
N GLU A 87 6.74 4.80 7.22
CA GLU A 87 5.53 4.57 8.01
C GLU A 87 5.89 4.55 9.50
N VAL A 88 5.16 5.32 10.32
CA VAL A 88 5.50 5.54 11.73
C VAL A 88 5.03 4.40 12.61
N SER A 89 3.85 3.84 12.35
CA SER A 89 3.28 2.78 13.18
C SER A 89 4.01 1.45 12.95
N PRO A 90 4.68 0.87 13.96
CA PRO A 90 5.38 -0.42 13.79
C PRO A 90 4.45 -1.55 13.34
N THR A 91 3.19 -1.52 13.77
CA THR A 91 2.18 -2.51 13.40
C THR A 91 1.78 -2.40 11.94
N ILE A 92 1.60 -1.17 11.44
CA ILE A 92 1.27 -0.93 10.02
C ILE A 92 2.51 -1.18 9.16
N PHE A 93 3.69 -0.78 9.62
CA PHE A 93 4.96 -1.04 8.94
C PHE A 93 5.19 -2.54 8.69
N LYS A 94 4.87 -3.42 9.64
CA LYS A 94 4.92 -4.88 9.39
C LYS A 94 4.02 -5.32 8.23
N LYS A 95 2.84 -4.71 8.08
CA LYS A 95 1.93 -4.97 6.95
C LYS A 95 2.47 -4.42 5.63
N LEU A 96 3.08 -3.23 5.65
CA LEU A 96 3.81 -2.67 4.51
C LEU A 96 4.86 -3.67 4.00
N ILE A 97 5.77 -4.13 4.86
CA ILE A 97 6.81 -5.10 4.50
C ILE A 97 6.21 -6.37 3.92
N ALA A 98 5.19 -6.94 4.56
CA ALA A 98 4.52 -8.14 4.06
C ALA A 98 3.90 -7.94 2.67
N ASN A 99 3.33 -6.77 2.39
CA ASN A 99 2.78 -6.45 1.08
C ASN A 99 3.86 -6.22 0.01
N LEU A 100 4.98 -5.59 0.36
CA LEU A 100 6.13 -5.47 -0.55
C LEU A 100 6.70 -6.85 -0.94
N GLN A 101 6.89 -7.72 0.05
CA GLN A 101 7.35 -9.10 -0.16
C GLN A 101 6.37 -9.90 -1.03
N ARG A 102 5.06 -9.77 -0.78
CA ARG A 102 4.01 -10.43 -1.57
C ARG A 102 4.07 -10.06 -3.06
N ASN A 103 4.52 -8.84 -3.37
CA ASN A 103 4.65 -8.35 -4.74
C ASN A 103 6.07 -8.49 -5.30
N ARG A 104 7.01 -9.07 -4.54
CA ARG A 104 8.41 -9.30 -4.94
C ARG A 104 9.11 -8.02 -5.41
N VAL A 105 8.81 -6.91 -4.75
CA VAL A 105 9.39 -5.60 -5.09
C VAL A 105 10.82 -5.51 -4.57
N THR A 106 11.74 -5.04 -5.41
CA THR A 106 13.19 -4.99 -5.12
C THR A 106 13.76 -3.57 -5.09
N ASN A 107 13.00 -2.57 -5.54
CA ASN A 107 13.42 -1.18 -5.70
C ASN A 107 12.83 -0.24 -4.62
N VAL A 108 12.48 -0.78 -3.44
CA VAL A 108 11.89 -0.02 -2.33
C VAL A 108 12.78 -0.11 -1.09
N GLU A 109 13.12 1.04 -0.53
CA GLU A 109 13.71 1.17 0.80
C GLU A 109 12.64 1.60 1.81
N THR A 110 12.64 1.00 3.00
CA THR A 110 11.57 1.23 3.99
C THR A 110 12.12 1.69 5.32
N TYR A 111 11.46 2.67 5.95
CA TYR A 111 11.86 3.23 7.24
C TYR A 111 10.66 3.28 8.21
N ASN A 112 10.82 2.67 9.39
CA ASN A 112 9.86 2.80 10.48
C ASN A 112 10.25 3.96 11.42
N ARG A 113 10.02 5.20 10.98
CA ARG A 113 10.43 6.42 11.69
C ARG A 113 9.44 7.56 11.45
N SER A 114 9.37 8.51 12.37
CA SER A 114 8.79 9.84 12.12
C SER A 114 9.82 10.75 11.45
N LEU A 115 9.36 11.72 10.66
CA LEU A 115 10.20 12.84 10.23
C LEU A 115 10.34 13.82 11.41
N ALA A 116 11.57 14.26 11.67
CA ALA A 116 11.90 15.21 12.73
C ALA A 116 11.69 16.65 12.28
#